data_AF-A0AAW1HS31-F1
#
_entry.id   AF-A0AAW1HS31-F1
#
_cell.length_a   1.000
_cell.length_b   1.000
_cell.length_c   1.000
_cell.angle_alpha   90.00
_cell.angle_beta   90.00
_cell.angle_gamma   90.00
#
_symmetry.space_group_name_H-M   'P 1'
#
loop_
_entity.id
_entity.type
_entity.pdbx_description
1 polymer ?
#
loop_
_entity_poly.entity_id
_entity_poly.type
_entity_poly.pdbx_seq_one_letter_code
_entity_poly.pdbx_strand_id
1 'polypeptide(L)'
;MDITKLLNTITTIPNKKETLLHELRPSTHVPEQKVKNLKERGTEFLQVPDSYYELLRERLKESKVQVAESLDTLQELKILIDYDDDGYLLQIFTKNMQDRPTLFLEVIQRRNHNGFGAGNFKSLFEAIELEQAKRGNL
;
A
#
# COMPACT_ATOMS: atom_id res chain seq x y z
N MET A 1 -15.89 -5.18 -2.88
CA MET A 1 -16.00 -3.79 -2.39
C MET A 1 -15.25 -2.90 -3.36
N ASP A 2 -15.95 -1.96 -3.99
CA ASP A 2 -15.42 -1.04 -4.99
C ASP A 2 -14.37 -0.12 -4.33
N ILE A 3 -13.19 -0.01 -4.93
CA ILE A 3 -12.09 0.82 -4.43
C ILE A 3 -12.55 2.28 -4.30
N THR A 4 -13.48 2.69 -5.16
CA THR A 4 -14.16 3.99 -5.12
C THR A 4 -14.91 4.25 -3.80
N LYS A 5 -15.50 3.21 -3.18
CA LYS A 5 -16.18 3.35 -1.88
C LYS A 5 -15.18 3.48 -0.72
N LEU A 6 -14.05 2.78 -0.79
CA LEU A 6 -12.97 2.92 0.20
C LEU A 6 -12.36 4.33 0.15
N LEU A 7 -12.16 4.86 -1.06
CA LEU A 7 -11.66 6.22 -1.30
C LEU A 7 -12.57 7.29 -0.68
N ASN A 8 -13.88 7.21 -0.90
CA ASN A 8 -14.83 8.14 -0.28
C ASN A 8 -14.84 8.05 1.24
N THR A 9 -14.63 6.88 1.83
CA THR A 9 -14.54 6.76 3.29
C THR A 9 -13.25 7.36 3.85
N ILE A 10 -12.12 7.23 3.15
CA ILE A 10 -10.83 7.79 3.62
C ILE A 10 -10.81 9.32 3.49
N THR A 11 -11.40 9.88 2.44
CA THR A 11 -11.42 11.35 2.20
C THR A 11 -12.47 12.09 3.05
N THR A 12 -13.52 11.41 3.52
CA THR A 12 -14.63 12.04 4.25
C THR A 12 -14.58 11.91 5.78
N ILE A 13 -13.50 11.38 6.37
CA ILE A 13 -13.35 11.36 7.83
C ILE A 13 -12.56 12.60 8.26
N PRO A 14 -13.21 13.68 8.76
CA PRO A 14 -12.51 14.82 9.32
C PRO A 14 -12.10 14.42 10.75
N ASN A 15 -10.84 14.65 11.12
CA ASN A 15 -10.35 14.51 12.50
C ASN A 15 -10.26 13.11 13.14
N LYS A 16 -9.92 12.06 12.38
CA LYS A 16 -9.30 10.83 12.95
C LYS A 16 -7.86 10.57 12.50
N LYS A 17 -7.15 11.62 12.08
CA LYS A 17 -5.73 11.53 11.68
C LYS A 17 -4.76 11.30 12.86
N GLU A 18 -5.21 11.34 14.12
CA GLU A 18 -4.32 11.39 15.29
C GLU A 18 -4.52 10.31 16.38
N THR A 19 -5.27 9.22 16.14
CA THR A 19 -5.45 8.18 17.22
C THR A 19 -5.30 6.75 16.74
N LEU A 20 -4.25 6.49 15.94
CA LEU A 20 -3.72 5.14 15.66
C LEU A 20 -2.18 5.16 15.61
N LEU A 21 -1.56 6.11 16.31
CA LEU A 21 -0.11 6.37 16.33
C LEU A 21 0.59 5.90 17.61
N HIS A 22 0.03 4.94 18.34
CA HIS A 22 0.71 4.35 19.49
C HIS A 22 1.05 2.88 19.25
N GLU A 23 2.36 2.62 19.30
CA GLU A 23 3.06 1.33 19.26
C GLU A 23 3.38 0.74 17.89
N LEU A 24 4.36 1.31 17.21
CA LEU A 24 5.33 0.52 16.45
C LEU A 24 6.74 1.01 16.78
N ARG A 25 7.36 0.37 17.79
CA ARG A 25 8.82 0.38 18.01
C ARG A 25 9.55 0.06 16.69
N PRO A 26 10.82 0.46 16.51
CA PRO A 26 11.66 0.00 15.42
C PRO A 26 11.82 -1.52 15.55
N SER A 27 10.88 -2.23 14.94
CA SER A 27 10.81 -3.68 14.95
C SER A 27 11.42 -4.08 13.63
N THR A 28 12.49 -4.85 13.70
CA THR A 28 13.22 -5.55 12.63
C THR A 28 12.34 -6.54 11.84
N HIS A 29 11.04 -6.29 11.72
CA HIS A 29 10.07 -7.18 11.13
C HIS A 29 9.77 -6.76 9.70
N VAL A 30 10.51 -7.42 8.82
CA VAL A 30 10.30 -7.53 7.37
C VAL A 30 8.79 -7.66 7.09
N PRO A 31 8.12 -6.66 6.47
CA PRO A 31 6.68 -6.65 6.25
C PRO A 31 6.21 -7.90 5.51
N GLU A 32 7.07 -8.51 4.69
CA GLU A 32 6.78 -9.75 3.96
C GLU A 32 6.38 -10.88 4.90
N GLN A 33 7.15 -11.11 5.97
CA GLN A 33 6.85 -12.18 6.93
C GLN A 33 5.57 -11.88 7.71
N LYS A 34 5.38 -10.61 8.11
CA LYS A 34 4.18 -10.20 8.84
C LYS A 34 2.92 -10.34 7.98
N VAL A 35 2.99 -9.96 6.70
CA VAL A 35 1.91 -10.12 5.73
C VAL A 35 1.61 -11.59 5.47
N LYS A 36 2.62 -12.44 5.29
CA LYS A 36 2.44 -13.90 5.15
C LYS A 36 1.68 -14.49 6.34
N ASN A 37 2.14 -14.21 7.56
CA ASN A 37 1.50 -14.70 8.79
C ASN A 37 0.05 -14.20 8.92
N LEU A 38 -0.24 -12.96 8.53
CA LEU A 38 -1.60 -12.41 8.57
C LEU A 38 -2.50 -13.06 7.51
N LYS A 39 -1.99 -13.30 6.30
CA LYS A 39 -2.72 -14.02 5.23
C LYS A 39 -3.05 -15.45 5.65
N GLU A 40 -2.10 -16.17 6.26
CA GLU A 40 -2.30 -17.53 6.79
C GLU A 40 -3.40 -17.58 7.87
N ARG A 41 -3.57 -16.49 8.63
CA ARG A 41 -4.62 -16.33 9.64
C ARG A 41 -5.96 -15.85 9.07
N GLY A 42 -6.10 -15.79 7.75
CA GLY A 42 -7.34 -15.38 7.07
C GLY A 42 -7.52 -13.87 6.93
N THR A 43 -6.49 -13.05 7.18
CA THR A 43 -6.57 -11.61 6.93
C THR A 43 -6.57 -11.36 5.42
N GLU A 44 -7.61 -10.68 4.93
CA GLU A 44 -7.67 -10.25 3.54
C GLU A 44 -7.04 -8.87 3.36
N PHE A 45 -6.31 -8.69 2.26
CA PHE A 45 -5.68 -7.43 1.89
C PHE A 45 -6.29 -6.84 0.62
N LEU A 46 -6.09 -5.53 0.44
CA LEU A 46 -6.43 -4.87 -0.82
C LEU A 46 -5.63 -5.51 -1.96
N GLN A 47 -6.26 -5.60 -3.12
CA GLN A 47 -5.62 -6.09 -4.33
C GLN A 47 -4.97 -4.91 -5.04
N VAL A 48 -3.77 -5.14 -5.56
CA VAL A 48 -3.00 -4.19 -6.34
C VAL A 48 -2.77 -4.82 -7.73
N PRO A 49 -3.16 -4.14 -8.82
CA PRO A 49 -2.98 -4.66 -10.17
C PRO A 49 -1.49 -4.81 -10.49
N ASP A 50 -1.12 -5.78 -11.33
CA ASP A 50 0.29 -6.03 -11.65
C ASP A 50 0.94 -4.85 -12.41
N SER A 51 0.12 -4.07 -13.13
CA SER A 51 0.53 -2.84 -13.79
C SER A 51 1.15 -1.80 -12.85
N TYR A 52 0.78 -1.80 -11.56
CA TYR A 52 1.43 -0.95 -10.56
C TYR A 52 2.93 -1.27 -10.46
N TYR A 53 3.28 -2.56 -10.41
CA TYR A 53 4.67 -3.01 -10.26
C TYR A 53 5.46 -2.84 -11.55
N GLU A 54 4.83 -2.97 -12.71
CA GLU A 54 5.43 -2.63 -14.00
C GLU A 54 5.85 -1.15 -14.02
N LEU A 55 4.92 -0.24 -13.69
CA LEU A 55 5.21 1.20 -13.64
C LEU A 55 6.23 1.54 -12.55
N LEU A 56 6.15 0.91 -11.37
CA LEU A 56 7.10 1.11 -10.28
C LEU A 56 8.52 0.73 -10.69
N ARG A 57 8.70 -0.40 -11.39
CA ARG A 57 10.02 -0.83 -11.88
C ARG A 57 10.62 0.20 -12.84
N GLU A 58 9.84 0.78 -13.74
CA GLU A 58 10.33 1.84 -14.62
C GLU A 58 10.73 3.09 -13.82
N ARG A 59 9.90 3.53 -12.88
CA ARG A 59 10.20 4.71 -12.05
C ARG A 59 11.44 4.52 -11.15
N LEU A 60 11.66 3.31 -10.64
CA LEU A 60 12.84 3.00 -9.83
C LEU A 60 14.14 2.99 -10.63
N LYS A 61 14.12 2.74 -11.95
CA LYS A 61 15.32 2.84 -12.79
C LYS A 61 15.88 4.27 -12.85
N GLU A 62 15.00 5.26 -12.73
CA GLU A 62 15.35 6.68 -12.73
C GLU A 62 15.63 7.22 -11.32
N SER A 63 15.32 6.43 -10.28
CA SER A 63 15.48 6.82 -8.88
C SER A 63 16.88 6.51 -8.35
N LYS A 64 17.34 7.30 -7.37
CA LYS A 64 18.56 7.03 -6.61
C LYS A 64 18.32 6.04 -5.47
N VAL A 65 17.06 5.79 -5.11
CA VAL A 65 16.69 4.90 -4.01
C VAL A 65 16.90 3.45 -4.42
N GLN A 66 17.55 2.69 -3.54
CA GLN A 66 17.67 1.25 -3.65
C GLN A 66 16.74 0.57 -2.65
N VAL A 67 15.69 -0.06 -3.18
CA VAL A 67 14.82 -0.94 -2.39
C VAL A 67 15.56 -2.25 -2.16
N ALA A 68 15.81 -2.62 -0.90
CA ALA A 68 16.54 -3.84 -0.59
C ALA A 68 15.68 -5.10 -0.63
N GLU A 69 14.37 -4.97 -0.48
CA GLU A 69 13.41 -6.07 -0.61
C GLU A 69 13.21 -6.44 -2.09
N SER A 70 12.94 -7.72 -2.37
CA SER A 70 12.68 -8.18 -3.73
C SER A 70 11.36 -7.62 -4.25
N LEU A 71 11.40 -6.86 -5.35
CA LEU A 71 10.19 -6.33 -5.98
C LEU A 71 9.22 -7.43 -6.40
N ASP A 72 9.71 -8.62 -6.74
CA ASP A 72 8.86 -9.77 -7.09
C ASP A 72 8.10 -10.30 -5.87
N THR A 73 8.76 -10.35 -4.70
CA THR A 73 8.12 -10.72 -3.44
C THR A 73 7.11 -9.66 -3.00
N LEU A 74 7.45 -8.38 -3.13
CA LEU A 74 6.53 -7.28 -2.83
C LEU A 74 5.30 -7.33 -3.74
N GLN A 75 5.49 -7.66 -5.02
CA GLN A 75 4.42 -7.87 -5.99
C GLN A 75 3.52 -9.06 -5.64
N GLU A 76 4.09 -10.22 -5.30
CA GLU A 76 3.34 -11.39 -4.85
C GLU A 76 2.48 -11.06 -3.62
N LEU A 77 3.06 -10.30 -2.69
CA LEU A 77 2.39 -9.95 -1.44
C LEU A 77 1.41 -8.78 -1.57
N LYS A 78 1.43 -8.06 -2.70
CA LYS A 78 0.63 -6.85 -2.96
C LYS A 78 1.00 -5.68 -2.04
N ILE A 79 2.30 -5.57 -1.73
CA ILE A 79 2.89 -4.48 -0.93
C ILE A 79 3.25 -3.31 -1.84
N LEU A 80 2.83 -2.11 -1.44
CA LEU A 80 3.06 -0.83 -2.12
C LEU A 80 4.38 -0.20 -1.63
N ILE A 81 5.02 0.59 -2.49
CA ILE A 81 6.26 1.33 -2.21
C ILE A 81 6.08 2.81 -2.54
N ASP A 82 6.34 3.67 -1.55
CA ASP A 82 6.54 5.11 -1.78
C ASP A 82 7.98 5.46 -1.42
N TYR A 83 8.58 6.38 -2.14
CA TYR A 83 9.98 6.75 -1.95
C TYR A 83 10.24 8.22 -2.28
N ASP A 84 11.26 8.77 -1.64
CA ASP A 84 11.80 10.11 -1.86
C ASP A 84 13.32 10.03 -2.09
N ASP A 85 14.04 11.14 -2.06
CA ASP A 85 15.50 11.11 -2.27
C ASP A 85 16.27 10.46 -1.11
N ASP A 86 15.67 10.36 0.08
CA ASP A 86 16.32 9.96 1.32
C ASP A 86 16.03 8.50 1.71
N GLY A 87 14.92 7.94 1.23
CA GLY A 87 14.51 6.59 1.58
C GLY A 87 13.20 6.14 0.94
N TYR A 88 12.64 5.08 1.53
CA TYR A 88 11.35 4.54 1.08
C TYR A 88 10.55 3.96 2.23
N LEU A 89 9.26 3.76 1.97
CA LEU A 89 8.35 3.04 2.84
C LEU A 89 7.64 1.92 2.07
N LEU A 90 7.29 0.87 2.80
CA LEU A 90 6.51 -0.26 2.32
C LEU A 90 5.17 -0.24 3.04
N GLN A 91 4.07 -0.34 2.32
CA GLN A 91 2.71 -0.27 2.86
C GLN A 91 1.82 -1.37 2.30
N ILE A 92 0.92 -1.90 3.12
CA ILE A 92 -0.20 -2.70 2.66
C ILE A 92 -1.40 -2.49 3.57
N PHE A 93 -2.59 -2.47 2.97
CA PHE A 93 -3.85 -2.23 3.65
C PHE A 93 -4.69 -3.50 3.67
N THR A 94 -5.33 -3.79 4.81
CA THR A 94 -6.31 -4.86 4.88
C THR A 94 -7.58 -4.46 4.15
N LYS A 95 -8.41 -5.43 3.77
CA LYS A 95 -9.84 -5.15 3.54
C LYS A 95 -10.49 -4.67 4.84
N ASN A 96 -11.70 -4.14 4.72
CA ASN A 96 -12.46 -3.74 5.89
C ASN A 96 -12.73 -4.94 6.81
N MET A 97 -12.48 -4.75 8.11
CA MET A 97 -12.59 -5.81 9.12
C MET A 97 -14.03 -6.04 9.61
N GLN A 98 -14.96 -5.20 9.18
CA GLN A 98 -16.37 -5.26 9.57
C GLN A 98 -17.24 -5.15 8.32
N ASP A 99 -18.47 -5.64 8.42
CA ASP A 99 -19.48 -5.53 7.35
C ASP A 99 -19.75 -4.06 6.95
N ARG A 100 -19.60 -3.14 7.92
CA ARG A 100 -19.60 -1.71 7.66
C ARG A 100 -18.18 -1.25 7.31
N PRO A 101 -17.99 -0.55 6.18
CA PRO A 101 -16.68 -0.24 5.64
C PRO A 101 -15.99 0.92 6.38
N THR A 102 -15.76 0.80 7.69
CA THR A 102 -15.30 1.91 8.55
C THR A 102 -13.92 1.69 9.17
N LEU A 103 -13.44 0.44 9.23
CA LEU A 103 -12.17 0.09 9.85
C LEU A 103 -11.36 -0.84 8.93
N PHE A 104 -10.15 -0.40 8.62
CA PHE A 104 -9.09 -1.19 8.00
C PHE A 104 -7.80 -1.01 8.81
N LEU A 105 -6.86 -1.94 8.63
CA LEU A 105 -5.53 -1.86 9.21
C LEU A 105 -4.49 -1.59 8.13
N GLU A 106 -3.41 -0.95 8.54
CA GLU A 106 -2.22 -0.70 7.73
C GLU A 106 -1.03 -1.42 8.35
N VAL A 107 -0.26 -2.13 7.52
CA VAL A 107 1.08 -2.58 7.87
C VAL A 107 2.06 -1.72 7.10
N ILE A 108 2.91 -1.01 7.84
CA ILE A 108 3.91 -0.09 7.28
C ILE A 108 5.32 -0.42 7.80
N GLN A 109 6.30 -0.41 6.90
CA GLN A 109 7.73 -0.39 7.22
C GLN A 109 8.34 0.88 6.62
N ARG A 110 9.23 1.54 7.36
CA ARG A 110 9.93 2.76 6.91
C ARG A 110 11.42 2.49 6.89
N ARG A 111 12.09 2.91 5.82
CA ARG A 111 13.55 2.94 5.72
C ARG A 111 13.96 4.35 5.34
N ASN A 112 14.30 5.11 6.36
CA ASN A 112 14.69 6.51 6.24
C ASN A 112 13.67 7.40 5.50
N HIS A 113 12.37 7.11 5.65
CA HIS A 113 11.29 7.85 4.99
C HIS A 113 10.23 8.28 6.01
N ASN A 114 10.02 9.59 6.12
CA ASN A 114 9.11 10.20 7.10
C ASN A 114 7.74 10.57 6.53
N GLY A 115 7.55 10.48 5.22
CA GLY A 115 6.28 10.81 4.56
C GLY A 115 5.14 9.81 4.82
N PHE A 116 3.93 10.14 4.40
CA PHE A 116 2.73 9.32 4.69
C PHE A 116 2.38 8.28 3.62
N GLY A 117 3.15 8.17 2.54
CA GLY A 117 2.80 7.27 1.45
C GLY A 117 1.79 7.87 0.47
N ALA A 118 1.77 9.20 0.30
CA ALA A 118 0.79 9.87 -0.58
C ALA A 118 0.94 9.42 -2.05
N GLY A 119 2.16 9.08 -2.48
CA GLY A 119 2.45 8.56 -3.81
C GLY A 119 1.81 7.19 -4.07
N ASN A 120 1.62 6.38 -3.02
CA ASN A 120 1.00 5.06 -3.13
C ASN A 120 -0.47 5.14 -3.55
N PHE A 121 -1.25 6.04 -2.96
CA PHE A 121 -2.67 6.18 -3.32
C PHE A 121 -2.85 6.67 -4.75
N LYS A 122 -2.03 7.64 -5.19
CA LYS A 122 -2.06 8.12 -6.57
C LYS A 122 -1.69 7.03 -7.56
N SER A 123 -0.59 6.32 -7.31
CA SER A 123 -0.09 5.27 -8.22
C SER A 123 -1.02 4.06 -8.26
N LEU A 124 -1.65 3.71 -7.14
CA LEU A 124 -2.69 2.69 -7.09
C LEU A 124 -3.88 3.09 -7.96
N PHE A 125 -4.31 4.36 -7.89
CA PHE A 125 -5.41 4.87 -8.70
C PHE A 125 -5.09 4.84 -10.20
N GLU A 126 -3.92 5.35 -10.60
CA GLU A 126 -3.44 5.31 -11.99
C GLU A 126 -3.42 3.88 -12.55
N ALA A 127 -2.99 2.90 -11.74
CA ALA A 127 -2.92 1.51 -12.15
C ALA A 127 -4.32 0.88 -12.31
N ILE A 128 -5.30 1.28 -11.47
CA ILE A 128 -6.70 0.86 -11.59
C ILE A 128 -7.35 1.47 -12.82
N GLU A 129 -7.16 2.78 -13.06
CA GLU A 129 -7.66 3.46 -14.26
C GLU A 129 -7.10 2.81 -15.53
N LEU A 130 -5.81 2.46 -15.54
CA LEU A 130 -5.19 1.75 -16.65
C LEU A 130 -5.85 0.39 -16.91
N GLU A 131 -6.17 -0.38 -15.87
CA GLU A 131 -6.92 -1.63 -16.04
C GLU A 131 -8.36 -1.41 -16.52
N GLN A 132 -9.05 -0.38 -16.02
CA GLN A 132 -10.40 -0.04 -16.46
C GLN A 132 -10.44 0.36 -17.93
N ALA A 133 -9.47 1.17 -18.38
CA ALA A 133 -9.30 1.55 -19.78
C ALA A 133 -9.04 0.32 -20.66
N LYS A 134 -8.20 -0.63 -20.21
CA LYS A 134 -7.97 -1.91 -20.92
C LYS A 134 -9.24 -2.77 -21.03
N ARG A 135 -10.17 -2.65 -20.09
CA ARG A 135 -11.46 -3.38 -20.09
C ARG A 135 -12.56 -2.69 -20.90
N GLY A 136 -12.32 -1.46 -21.39
CA GLY A 136 -13.21 -0.77 -22.34
C GLY A 136 -14.44 -0.08 -21.73
N ASN A 137 -14.46 0.21 -20.42
CA ASN A 137 -15.63 0.80 -19.74
C ASN A 137 -15.41 2.26 -19.28
N LEU A 138 -14.96 3.14 -20.18
CA LEU A 138 -14.99 4.60 -19.96
C LEU A 138 -16.28 5.21 -20.54
#